data_AF-A0A0F9LLG3-F1
#
_entry.id   AF-A0A0F9LLG3-F1
#
_cell.length_a   1.000
_cell.length_b   1.000
_cell.length_c   1.000
_cell.angle_alpha   90.00
_cell.angle_beta   90.00
_cell.angle_gamma   90.00
#
_symmetry.space_group_name_H-M   'P 1'
#
loop_
_entity.id
_entity.type
_entity.pdbx_description
1 polymer ?
#
loop_
_entity_poly.entity_id
_entity_poly.type
_entity_poly.pdbx_seq_one_letter_code
_entity_poly.pdbx_strand_id
1 'polypeptide(L)' 'MAIKQGQRYVRVELSHLNHYLYEHVKIEKEETIVMAKVESDEVVFLVEKVDAKEGS' A
#
# COMPACT_ATOMS: atom_id res chain seq x y z
N MET A 1 -0.97 -15.40 8.36
CA MET A 1 0.33 -14.67 8.42
C MET A 1 0.16 -13.52 9.40
N ALA A 2 1.04 -13.39 10.38
CA ALA A 2 0.96 -12.29 11.36
C ALA A 2 1.42 -10.97 10.73
N ILE A 3 0.65 -9.90 10.93
CA ILE A 3 0.96 -8.54 10.47
C ILE A 3 2.01 -7.93 11.42
N LYS A 4 3.07 -7.31 10.88
CA LYS A 4 4.06 -6.59 11.70
C LYS A 4 3.52 -5.21 12.11
N GLN A 5 4.03 -4.66 13.23
CA GLN A 5 3.69 -3.30 13.65
C GLN A 5 4.04 -2.30 12.53
N GLY A 6 3.10 -1.43 12.13
CA GLY A 6 3.28 -0.50 11.01
C GLY A 6 2.84 -1.03 9.63
N GLN A 7 2.41 -2.28 9.55
CA GLN A 7 1.82 -2.86 8.33
C GLN A 7 0.29 -2.91 8.39
N ARG A 8 -0.38 -2.73 7.24
CA ARG A 8 -1.83 -2.87 7.11
C ARG A 8 -2.22 -3.46 5.76
N TYR A 9 -3.31 -4.22 5.73
CA TYR A 9 -3.91 -4.67 4.48
C TYR A 9 -4.87 -3.62 3.94
N VAL A 10 -4.85 -3.39 2.63
CA VAL A 10 -5.81 -2.55 1.93
C VAL A 10 -6.38 -3.31 0.74
N ARG A 11 -7.70 -3.34 0.61
CA ARG A 11 -8.39 -3.89 -0.56
C ARG A 11 -8.85 -2.74 -1.44
N VAL A 12 -8.62 -2.84 -2.73
CA VAL A 12 -8.97 -1.82 -3.72
C VAL A 12 -9.59 -2.50 -4.92
N GLU A 13 -10.79 -2.10 -5.30
CA GLU A 13 -11.41 -2.55 -6.56
C GLU A 13 -10.53 -2.16 -7.76
N LEU A 14 -10.44 -3.03 -8.77
CA LEU A 14 -9.63 -2.78 -9.97
C LEU A 14 -10.03 -1.48 -10.69
N SER A 15 -11.31 -1.13 -10.67
CA SER A 15 -11.87 0.13 -11.19
C SER A 15 -11.23 1.37 -10.55
N HIS A 16 -10.84 1.28 -9.28
CA HIS A 16 -10.31 2.37 -8.48
C HIS A 16 -8.80 2.29 -8.25
N LEU A 17 -8.15 1.24 -8.77
CA LEU A 17 -6.73 0.96 -8.56
C LEU A 17 -5.82 2.15 -8.92
N ASN A 18 -6.02 2.74 -10.10
CA ASN A 18 -5.16 3.83 -10.58
C ASN A 18 -5.30 5.08 -9.67
N HIS A 19 -6.54 5.39 -9.27
CA HIS A 19 -6.83 6.50 -8.36
C HIS A 19 -6.18 6.29 -6.99
N TYR A 20 -6.33 5.08 -6.43
CA TYR A 20 -5.72 4.72 -5.15
C TYR A 20 -4.19 4.85 -5.17
N LEU A 21 -3.53 4.30 -6.19
CA LEU A 21 -2.07 4.38 -6.31
C LEU A 21 -1.60 5.84 -6.42
N TYR A 22 -2.35 6.67 -7.14
CA TYR A 22 -2.04 8.09 -7.25
C TYR A 22 -2.15 8.80 -5.89
N GLU A 23 -3.23 8.60 -5.14
CA GLU A 23 -3.48 9.29 -3.87
C GLU A 23 -2.62 8.81 -2.69
N HIS A 24 -2.20 7.53 -2.70
CA HIS A 24 -1.62 6.89 -1.53
C HIS A 24 -0.17 6.42 -1.70
N VAL A 25 0.31 6.24 -2.94
CA VAL A 25 1.67 5.72 -3.19
C VAL A 25 2.54 6.75 -3.90
N LYS A 26 1.99 7.52 -4.84
CA LYS A 26 2.75 8.54 -5.59
C LYS A 26 2.95 9.85 -4.84
N ILE A 27 2.05 10.21 -3.93
CA ILE A 27 2.08 11.48 -3.21
C ILE A 27 2.70 11.24 -1.85
N GLU A 28 4.03 11.40 -1.72
CA GLU A 28 4.85 11.73 -0.51
C GLU A 28 4.37 11.23 0.87
N LYS A 29 3.55 10.20 0.92
CA LYS A 29 3.10 9.54 2.12
C LYS A 29 4.16 8.53 2.43
N GLU A 30 4.59 8.53 3.67
CA GLU A 30 5.48 7.57 4.32
C GLU A 30 4.90 6.15 4.29
N GLU A 31 4.43 5.66 3.15
CA GLU A 31 3.77 4.38 2.94
C GLU A 31 4.30 3.76 1.64
N THR A 32 4.69 2.48 1.70
CA THR A 32 5.13 1.71 0.54
C THR A 32 4.33 0.41 0.44
N ILE A 33 4.13 -0.07 -0.79
CA ILE A 33 3.49 -1.36 -1.04
C ILE A 33 4.58 -2.44 -1.02
N VAL A 34 4.51 -3.36 -0.06
CA VAL A 34 5.46 -4.49 0.07
C VAL A 34 4.91 -5.79 -0.52
N MET A 35 3.60 -5.87 -0.75
CA MET A 35 2.96 -6.98 -1.43
C MET A 35 1.70 -6.49 -2.15
N ALA A 36 1.41 -7.07 -3.32
CA ALA A 36 0.13 -6.94 -4.00
C ALA A 36 -0.35 -8.34 -4.44
N LYS A 37 -1.63 -8.61 -4.26
CA LYS A 37 -2.30 -9.83 -4.73
C LYS A 37 -3.63 -9.48 -5.37
N VAL A 38 -3.86 -9.94 -6.59
CA VAL A 38 -5.16 -9.80 -7.25
C VAL A 38 -6.06 -10.94 -6.81
N GLU A 39 -7.27 -10.60 -6.35
CA GLU A 39 -8.32 -11.54 -5.97
C GLU A 39 -9.60 -11.12 -6.68
N SER A 40 -9.97 -11.87 -7.73
CA SER A 40 -11.15 -11.58 -8.56
C SER A 40 -11.09 -10.15 -9.16
N ASP A 41 -11.97 -9.27 -8.71
CA ASP A 41 -12.14 -7.87 -9.12
C ASP A 41 -11.45 -6.86 -8.19
N GLU A 42 -10.70 -7.35 -7.20
CA GLU A 42 -9.98 -6.54 -6.23
C GLU A 42 -8.47 -6.80 -6.25
N VAL A 43 -7.70 -5.81 -5.79
CA VAL A 43 -6.29 -5.93 -5.46
C VAL A 43 -6.11 -5.71 -3.97
N VAL A 44 -5.48 -6.69 -3.32
CA VAL A 44 -5.10 -6.63 -1.91
C VAL A 44 -3.65 -6.22 -1.81
N PHE A 45 -3.39 -5.10 -1.14
CA PHE A 45 -2.07 -4.60 -0.82
C PHE A 45 -1.71 -4.90 0.63
N LEU A 46 -0.44 -5.25 0.86
CA LEU A 46 0.20 -5.04 2.15
C LEU A 46 0.98 -3.73 2.05
N VAL A 47 0.56 -2.75 2.83
CA VAL A 47 1.18 -1.43 2.92
C VAL A 47 1.98 -1.37 4.21
N GLU A 48 3.18 -0.80 4.14
CA GLU A 48 4.08 -0.58 5.27
C GLU A 48 4.40 0.90 5.38
N LYS A 49 4.33 1.45 6.61
CA LYS A 49 4.80 2.81 6.85
C LYS A 49 6.33 2.87 6.79
N VAL A 50 6.87 3.75 5.97
CA VAL A 50 8.30 4.04 5.89
C VAL A 50 8.57 5.23 6.79
N ASP A 51 9.13 5.03 7.98
CA ASP A 51 9.68 6.16 8.74
C ASP A 51 10.68 6.87 7.83
N ALA A 52 10.42 8.15 7.52
CA ALA A 52 11.37 8.98 6.82
C ALA A 52 12.60 9.16 7.70
N LYS A 53 13.53 8.21 7.66
CA LYS A 53 14.87 8.44 8.17
C LYS A 53 15.47 9.49 7.26
N GLU A 54 15.70 10.67 7.85
CA GLU A 54 16.51 11.75 7.31
C GLU A 54 17.74 11.18 6.58
N GLY A 55 18.04 11.79 5.44
CA GLY A 55 18.97 11.31 4.44
C GLY A 55 20.33 10.82 4.94
N SER A 56 20.93 9.95 4.13
CA SER A 56 22.37 9.71 4.11
C SER A 56 22.96 10.35 2.86
#